data_AF-A0A2E1MIF9-F1
#
_entry.id   AF-A0A2E1MIF9-F1
#
_cell.length_a   1.000
_cell.length_b   1.000
_cell.length_c   1.000
_cell.angle_alpha   90.00
_cell.angle_beta   90.00
_cell.angle_gamma   90.00
#
_symmetry.space_group_name_H-M   'P 1'
#
loop_
_entity.id
_entity.type
_entity.pdbx_description
1 polymer ?
#
loop_
_entity_poly.entity_id
_entity_poly.type
_entity_poly.pdbx_seq_one_letter_code
_entity_poly.pdbx_strand_id
1 'polypeptide(L)'
;SFFIDKKNKNDLIDILEDKKIDVSLEDLDLDWLYIENRIKAEIASSMWGKLYLYKTNLKMDEQVLKSYDFFEDAFKLLKHN
;
A
#
# COMPACT_ATOMS: atom_id res chain seq x y z
N SER A 1 2.79 13.61 5.50
CA SER A 1 2.75 12.59 4.43
C SER A 1 4.18 12.22 4.11
N PHE A 2 4.50 10.93 3.96
CA PHE A 2 5.80 10.52 3.41
C PHE A 2 5.69 10.49 1.89
N PHE A 3 6.67 11.09 1.22
CA PHE A 3 6.76 11.02 -0.23
C PHE A 3 7.75 9.94 -0.60
N ILE A 4 7.26 8.96 -1.37
CA ILE A 4 8.10 8.05 -2.13
C ILE A 4 7.97 8.53 -3.58
N ASP A 5 9.09 8.84 -4.21
CA ASP A 5 9.12 9.33 -5.59
C ASP A 5 9.92 8.39 -6.50
N LYS A 6 10.13 8.81 -7.74
CA LYS A 6 10.89 8.05 -8.73
C LYS A 6 12.33 7.78 -8.29
N LYS A 7 12.94 8.68 -7.51
CA LYS A 7 14.29 8.47 -6.98
C LYS A 7 14.30 7.27 -6.04
N ASN A 8 13.33 7.18 -5.14
CA ASN A 8 13.23 6.04 -4.22
C ASN A 8 13.00 4.71 -4.93
N LYS A 9 12.33 4.72 -6.09
CA LYS A 9 12.20 3.54 -6.94
C LYS A 9 13.55 3.08 -7.52
N ASN A 10 14.32 4.02 -8.06
CA ASN A 10 15.65 3.72 -8.58
C ASN A 10 16.58 3.22 -7.48
N ASP A 11 16.53 3.84 -6.29
CA ASP A 11 17.29 3.37 -5.12
C ASP A 11 16.94 1.91 -4.77
N LEU A 12 15.66 1.51 -4.90
CA LEU A 12 15.25 0.11 -4.70
C LEU A 12 15.84 -0.81 -5.78
N ILE A 13 15.82 -0.40 -7.06
CA ILE A 13 16.39 -1.18 -8.16
C ILE A 13 17.89 -1.42 -7.92
N ASP A 14 18.63 -0.37 -7.57
CA ASP A 14 20.06 -0.47 -7.26
C ASP A 14 20.32 -1.47 -6.11
N ILE A 15 19.47 -1.47 -5.08
CA ILE A 15 19.55 -2.42 -3.96
C ILE A 15 19.25 -3.86 -4.40
N LEU A 16 18.28 -4.06 -5.30
CA LEU A 16 17.94 -5.39 -5.82
C LEU A 16 19.09 -5.96 -6.67
N GLU A 17 19.71 -5.11 -7.50
CA GLU A 17 20.88 -5.47 -8.30
C GLU A 17 22.09 -5.82 -7.42
N ASP A 18 22.41 -5.01 -6.41
CA ASP A 18 23.49 -5.29 -5.44
C ASP A 18 23.28 -6.65 -4.73
N LYS A 19 22.02 -6.95 -4.39
CA LYS A 19 21.64 -8.22 -3.76
C LYS A 19 21.55 -9.39 -4.75
N LYS A 20 21.76 -9.15 -6.04
CA LYS A 20 21.63 -10.15 -7.12
C LYS A 20 20.26 -10.82 -7.12
N ILE A 21 19.21 -10.04 -6.81
CA ILE A 21 17.82 -10.50 -6.89
C ILE A 21 17.34 -10.20 -8.30
N ASP A 22 17.04 -11.25 -9.05
CA ASP A 22 16.49 -11.14 -10.40
C ASP A 22 15.02 -10.71 -10.31
N VAL A 23 14.71 -9.54 -10.84
CA VAL A 23 13.36 -8.96 -10.87
C VAL A 23 13.12 -8.36 -12.23
N SER A 24 11.99 -8.71 -12.84
CA SER A 24 11.51 -8.04 -14.04
C SER A 24 11.16 -6.58 -13.72
N LEU A 25 11.79 -5.64 -14.41
CA LEU A 25 11.47 -4.21 -14.25
C LEU A 25 10.03 -3.90 -14.64
N GLU A 26 9.47 -4.67 -15.57
CA GLU A 26 8.08 -4.55 -16.02
C GLU A 26 7.12 -5.01 -14.91
N ASP A 27 7.40 -6.13 -14.25
CA ASP A 27 6.61 -6.60 -13.10
C ASP A 27 6.74 -5.63 -11.93
N LEU A 28 7.94 -5.09 -11.70
CA LEU A 28 8.19 -4.08 -10.68
C LEU A 28 7.43 -2.77 -10.95
N ASP A 29 7.22 -2.41 -12.22
CA ASP A 29 6.37 -1.30 -12.63
C ASP A 29 4.89 -1.58 -12.35
N LEU A 30 4.41 -2.78 -12.68
CA LEU A 30 3.03 -3.21 -12.43
C LEU A 30 2.70 -3.22 -10.93
N ASP A 31 3.62 -3.72 -10.10
CA ASP A 31 3.43 -3.88 -8.65
C ASP A 31 3.85 -2.64 -7.85
N TRP A 32 4.33 -1.58 -8.50
CA TRP A 32 4.95 -0.44 -7.82
C TRP A 32 4.05 0.18 -6.76
N LEU A 33 2.76 0.35 -7.05
CA LEU A 33 1.81 0.95 -6.11
C LEU A 33 1.68 0.11 -4.82
N TYR A 34 1.69 -1.22 -4.95
CA TYR A 34 1.65 -2.13 -3.82
C TYR A 34 2.95 -2.05 -3.01
N ILE A 35 4.10 -2.13 -3.69
CA ILE A 35 5.43 -2.05 -3.07
C ILE A 35 5.61 -0.73 -2.33
N GLU A 36 5.25 0.40 -2.98
CA GLU A 36 5.27 1.73 -2.39
C GLU A 36 4.45 1.78 -1.10
N ASN A 37 3.24 1.21 -1.10
CA ASN A 37 2.40 1.16 0.10
C ASN A 37 3.05 0.32 1.22
N ARG A 38 3.72 -0.78 0.88
CA ARG A 38 4.45 -1.60 1.87
C ARG A 38 5.62 -0.83 2.48
N ILE A 39 6.40 -0.11 1.68
CA ILE A 39 7.49 0.74 2.19
C ILE A 39 6.93 1.82 3.12
N LYS A 40 5.84 2.51 2.72
CA LYS A 40 5.17 3.50 3.58
C LYS A 40 4.67 2.89 4.89
N ALA A 41 4.13 1.68 4.85
CA ALA A 41 3.63 0.99 6.04
C ALA A 41 4.75 0.65 7.02
N GLU A 42 5.91 0.20 6.54
CA GLU A 42 7.09 -0.06 7.38
C GLU A 42 7.65 1.23 7.99
N ILE A 43 7.75 2.32 7.23
CA ILE A 43 8.14 3.64 7.75
C ILE A 43 7.17 4.09 8.86
N ALA A 44 5.86 3.98 8.62
CA ALA A 44 4.84 4.34 9.60
C ALA A 44 4.92 3.48 10.87
N SER A 45 5.21 2.18 10.71
CA SER A 45 5.44 1.24 11.82
C SER A 45 6.62 1.66 12.68
N SER A 46 7.75 1.99 12.05
CA SER A 46 8.98 2.40 12.72
C SER A 46 8.78 3.67 13.56
N MET A 47 7.98 4.61 13.07
CA MET A 47 7.74 5.89 13.73
C MET A 47 6.65 5.87 14.80
N TRP A 48 5.56 5.12 14.57
CA TRP A 48 4.35 5.21 15.39
C TRP A 48 3.79 3.86 15.86
N GLY A 49 4.54 2.79 15.61
CA GLY A 49 4.19 1.44 16.03
C GLY A 49 3.27 0.70 15.06
N LYS A 50 3.09 -0.60 15.35
CA LYS A 50 2.41 -1.56 14.47
C LYS A 50 0.99 -1.16 14.06
N LEU A 51 0.26 -0.40 14.88
CA LEU A 51 -1.07 0.09 14.51
C LEU A 51 -1.03 0.90 13.20
N TYR A 52 0.02 1.69 12.99
CA TYR A 52 0.16 2.54 11.81
C TYR A 52 0.58 1.77 10.57
N LEU A 53 1.28 0.64 10.73
CA LEU A 53 1.50 -0.34 9.68
C LEU A 53 0.16 -0.85 9.14
N TYR A 54 -0.70 -1.35 10.03
CA TYR A 54 -2.01 -1.89 9.63
C TYR A 54 -2.87 -0.81 8.97
N LYS A 55 -2.98 0.38 9.60
CA LYS A 55 -3.73 1.51 9.01
C LYS A 55 -3.25 1.90 7.62
N THR A 56 -1.95 1.81 7.35
CA THR A 56 -1.40 2.13 6.03
C THR A 56 -1.72 1.02 5.03
N ASN A 57 -1.60 -0.25 5.42
CA ASN A 57 -1.96 -1.38 4.58
C ASN A 57 -3.45 -1.40 4.20
N LEU A 58 -4.36 -0.98 5.09
CA LEU A 58 -5.80 -0.90 4.81
C LEU A 58 -6.14 -0.03 3.58
N LYS A 59 -5.28 0.91 3.20
CA LYS A 59 -5.50 1.78 2.03
C LYS A 59 -5.44 1.03 0.70
N MET A 60 -4.82 -0.14 0.68
CA MET A 60 -4.65 -0.99 -0.50
C MET A 60 -5.35 -2.34 -0.34
N ASP A 61 -6.06 -2.55 0.77
CA ASP A 61 -6.78 -3.80 1.03
C ASP A 61 -8.11 -3.77 0.26
N GLU A 62 -8.21 -4.59 -0.78
CA GLU A 62 -9.40 -4.65 -1.61
C GLU A 62 -10.68 -5.01 -0.85
N GLN A 63 -10.58 -5.87 0.18
CA GLN A 63 -11.75 -6.29 0.95
C GLN A 63 -12.27 -5.13 1.79
N VAL A 64 -11.35 -4.38 2.40
CA VAL A 64 -11.67 -3.18 3.17
C VAL A 64 -12.23 -2.10 2.25
N LEU A 65 -11.61 -1.87 1.10
CA LEU A 65 -12.10 -0.90 0.11
C LEU A 65 -13.51 -1.25 -0.37
N LYS A 66 -13.76 -2.51 -0.75
CA LYS A 66 -15.09 -3.01 -1.16
C LYS A 66 -16.10 -2.96 -0.02
N SER A 67 -15.66 -3.10 1.24
CA SER A 67 -16.58 -3.02 2.39
C SER A 67 -17.24 -1.65 2.54
N TYR A 68 -16.56 -0.57 2.13
CA TYR A 68 -17.13 0.78 2.15
C TYR A 68 -18.38 0.91 1.28
N ASP A 69 -18.42 0.23 0.13
CA ASP A 69 -19.58 0.23 -0.75
C ASP A 69 -20.81 -0.41 -0.08
N PHE A 70 -20.60 -1.49 0.69
CA PHE A 70 -21.69 -2.17 1.39
C PHE A 70 -22.25 -1.36 2.57
N PHE A 71 -21.45 -0.49 3.21
CA PHE A 71 -21.96 0.39 4.26
C PHE A 71 -22.98 1.40 3.73
N GLU A 72 -22.77 1.94 2.53
CA GLU A 72 -23.74 2.83 1.89
C GLU A 72 -25.06 2.12 1.60
N ASP A 73 -24.99 0.90 1.08
CA ASP A 73 -26.18 0.10 0.78
C ASP A 73 -26.95 -0.30 2.04
N ALA A 74 -26.23 -0.68 3.11
CA ALA A 74 -26.84 -0.93 4.41
C ALA A 74 -27.55 0.32 4.96
N PHE A 75 -26.96 1.50 4.78
CA PHE A 75 -27.56 2.77 5.21
C PHE A 75 -28.83 3.12 4.42
N LYS A 76 -28.86 2.84 3.11
CA LYS A 76 -30.08 3.01 2.29
C LYS A 76 -31.22 2.12 2.79
N LEU A 77 -30.93 0.87 3.14
CA LEU A 77 -31.93 -0.08 3.67
C LEU A 77 -32.52 0.37 5.01
N LEU A 78 -31.70 0.95 5.89
CA LEU A 78 -32.16 1.48 7.18
C LEU A 78 -33.05 2.72 7.04
N LYS A 79 -32.89 3.53 5.98
CA LYS A 79 -33.71 4.73 5.73
C LYS A 79 -35.07 4.43 5.10
N HIS A 80 -35.25 3.24 4.53
CA HIS A 80 -36.50 2.82 3.89
C HIS A 80 -37.39 1.94 4.79
N ASN A 81 -37.01 1.77 6.07
CA ASN A 81 -37.84 1.20 7.13
C ASN A 81 -38.17 2.28 8.16
#